data_AF-R7T387-F1
#
_entry.id   AF-R7T387-F1
#
_cell.length_a   1.000
_cell.length_b   1.000
_cell.length_c   1.000
_cell.angle_alpha   90.00
_cell.angle_beta   90.00
_cell.angle_gamma   90.00
#
_symmetry.space_group_name_H-M   'P 1'
#
loop_
_entity.id
_entity.type
_entity.pdbx_description
1 polymer ?
#
loop_
_entity_poly.entity_id
_entity_poly.type
_entity_poly.pdbx_seq_one_letter_code
_entity_poly.pdbx_strand_id
1 'polypeptide(L)'
;MITQCAPYDTIITQYASYGTIITQCASHGTLITQCASYGTLITQCASRGTMITHCASYGTMITQYASRGTMITQCASYGTMITQCASYGTMITQCASHGTLITQCASYGTLITQCASRGTMITQCASRGKMITQCASYDTIITQYASHGTMITQCAPYDTIITQYASYGTIITQCASHGTLITQCASYGTLITQCASRGTMITQCASRGTMITQCASYDTIITQYASYGTMITQCAPYDTIITQCASHGTLITQCASYGTMITQYASHGTMITQCAPYDTIITQYASHGTMITQCAPYDTIITQYASY
;
A
#
# COMPACT_ATOMS: atom_id res chain seq x y z
N MET A 1 -7.88 1.91 -36.42
CA MET A 1 -7.53 0.55 -36.86
C MET A 1 -8.09 -0.46 -35.87
N ILE A 2 -8.78 -1.51 -36.33
CA ILE A 2 -9.29 -2.59 -35.49
C ILE A 2 -8.62 -3.88 -35.95
N THR A 3 -8.03 -4.64 -35.02
CA THR A 3 -7.34 -5.90 -35.34
C THR A 3 -7.73 -7.02 -34.39
N GLN A 4 -7.97 -8.21 -34.95
CA GLN A 4 -8.31 -9.44 -34.23
C GLN A 4 -7.32 -10.56 -34.57
N CYS A 5 -6.83 -11.27 -33.55
CA CYS A 5 -5.93 -12.41 -33.73
C CYS A 5 -6.59 -13.72 -33.27
N ALA A 6 -6.47 -14.76 -34.09
CA ALA A 6 -7.03 -16.09 -33.86
C ALA A 6 -6.08 -16.99 -33.03
N PRO A 7 -6.58 -18.02 -32.32
CA PRO A 7 -5.79 -18.81 -31.40
C PRO A 7 -4.80 -19.75 -32.11
N TYR A 8 -3.50 -19.49 -31.93
CA TYR A 8 -2.37 -20.34 -32.35
C TYR A 8 -1.42 -20.60 -31.17
N ASP A 9 -0.45 -21.50 -31.35
CA ASP A 9 0.56 -21.81 -30.32
C ASP A 9 1.49 -20.62 -30.03
N THR A 10 1.79 -19.78 -31.01
CA THR A 10 2.55 -18.54 -30.82
C THR A 10 2.03 -17.44 -31.74
N ILE A 11 1.71 -16.29 -31.16
CA ILE A 11 1.24 -15.10 -31.87
C ILE A 11 2.15 -13.94 -31.51
N ILE A 12 2.67 -13.24 -32.51
CA ILE A 12 3.45 -12.02 -32.36
C ILE A 12 2.78 -10.93 -33.18
N THR A 13 2.44 -9.81 -32.56
CA THR A 13 1.77 -8.69 -33.23
C THR A 13 2.41 -7.37 -32.87
N GLN A 14 2.51 -6.48 -33.85
CA GLN A 14 3.04 -5.14 -33.69
C GLN A 14 2.15 -4.15 -34.44
N TYR A 15 1.70 -3.11 -33.74
CA TYR A 15 0.80 -2.09 -34.26
C TYR A 15 1.29 -0.70 -33.89
N ALA A 16 1.33 0.22 -34.85
CA ALA A 16 1.65 1.62 -34.63
C ALA A 16 0.77 2.51 -35.52
N SER A 17 0.17 3.56 -34.97
CA SER A 17 -0.72 4.46 -35.72
C SER A 17 -0.90 5.83 -35.07
N TYR A 18 -1.31 6.80 -35.89
CA TYR A 18 -1.89 8.07 -35.42
C TYR A 18 -3.41 7.92 -35.33
N GLY A 19 -3.99 8.31 -34.20
CA GLY A 19 -5.42 8.15 -33.91
C GLY A 19 -5.74 6.89 -33.10
N THR A 20 -6.87 6.26 -33.39
CA THR A 20 -7.41 5.17 -32.57
C THR A 20 -6.94 3.79 -33.04
N ILE A 21 -6.37 3.02 -32.11
CA ILE A 21 -6.05 1.59 -32.28
C ILE A 21 -6.90 0.77 -31.31
N ILE A 22 -7.56 -0.26 -31.83
CA ILE A 22 -8.27 -1.26 -31.04
C ILE A 22 -7.71 -2.63 -31.41
N THR A 23 -7.08 -3.30 -30.45
CA THR A 23 -6.44 -4.60 -30.65
C THR A 23 -7.07 -5.65 -29.75
N GLN A 24 -7.48 -6.78 -30.32
CA GLN A 24 -8.01 -7.94 -29.60
C GLN A 24 -7.23 -9.19 -29.99
N CYS A 25 -6.55 -9.82 -29.03
CA CYS A 25 -5.74 -11.01 -29.29
C CYS A 25 -6.07 -12.13 -28.29
N ALA A 26 -6.16 -13.37 -28.78
CA ALA A 26 -6.28 -14.55 -27.93
C ALA A 26 -5.30 -15.64 -28.39
N SER A 27 -4.63 -16.31 -27.45
CA SER A 27 -3.69 -17.40 -27.71
C SER A 27 -3.86 -18.57 -26.74
N HIS A 28 -3.56 -19.78 -27.19
CA HIS A 28 -3.44 -20.94 -26.30
C HIS A 28 -2.02 -21.12 -25.76
N GLY A 29 -1.00 -20.64 -26.47
CA GLY A 29 0.39 -20.72 -26.07
C GLY A 29 0.98 -19.35 -25.75
N THR A 30 1.95 -18.90 -26.54
CA THR A 30 2.63 -17.62 -26.32
C THR A 30 1.93 -16.51 -27.10
N LEU A 31 1.69 -15.37 -26.44
CA LEU A 31 1.18 -14.14 -27.05
C LEU A 31 2.13 -12.99 -26.77
N ILE A 32 2.67 -12.39 -27.82
CA ILE A 32 3.49 -11.18 -27.75
C ILE A 32 2.77 -10.07 -28.52
N THR A 33 2.43 -8.99 -27.83
CA THR A 33 1.72 -7.85 -28.44
C THR A 33 2.49 -6.57 -28.15
N GLN A 34 2.75 -5.79 -29.19
CA GLN A 34 3.32 -4.45 -29.10
C GLN A 34 2.38 -3.46 -29.78
N CYS A 35 1.90 -2.46 -29.04
CA CYS A 35 1.02 -1.42 -29.58
C CYS A 35 1.55 -0.03 -29.23
N ALA A 36 1.55 0.88 -30.20
CA ALA A 36 1.87 2.28 -30.00
C ALA A 36 0.84 3.19 -30.69
N SER A 37 0.35 4.23 -30.01
CA SER A 37 -0.54 5.21 -30.66
C SER A 37 -0.25 6.65 -30.26
N TYR A 38 -0.46 7.57 -31.21
CA TYR A 38 -0.64 9.00 -30.93
C TYR A 38 -2.14 9.30 -30.98
N GLY A 39 -2.83 9.08 -29.86
CA GLY A 39 -4.28 9.11 -29.80
C GLY A 39 -4.82 8.17 -28.73
N THR A 40 -5.77 7.32 -29.12
CA THR A 40 -6.43 6.39 -28.20
C THR A 40 -5.99 4.95 -28.49
N LEU A 41 -5.50 4.25 -27.47
CA LEU A 41 -5.11 2.84 -27.56
C LEU A 41 -6.03 2.00 -26.68
N ILE A 42 -6.73 1.03 -27.28
CA ILE A 42 -7.52 0.04 -26.57
C ILE A 42 -6.95 -1.34 -26.89
N THR A 43 -6.44 -2.04 -25.89
CA THR A 43 -5.87 -3.39 -26.07
C THR A 43 -6.55 -4.38 -25.15
N GLN A 44 -7.04 -5.48 -25.71
CA GLN A 44 -7.55 -6.62 -24.96
C GLN A 44 -6.78 -7.87 -25.38
N CYS A 45 -6.12 -8.53 -24.44
CA CYS A 45 -5.41 -9.77 -24.72
C CYS A 45 -5.75 -10.88 -23.72
N ALA A 46 -5.87 -12.10 -24.22
CA ALA A 46 -6.08 -13.30 -23.42
C ALA A 46 -5.08 -14.41 -23.80
N SER A 47 -4.53 -15.13 -22.81
CA SER A 47 -3.65 -16.28 -23.08
C SER A 47 -3.83 -17.41 -22.06
N ARG A 48 -3.68 -18.67 -22.50
CA ARG A 48 -3.55 -19.84 -21.60
C ARG A 48 -2.09 -20.27 -21.36
N GLY A 49 -1.12 -19.54 -21.90
CA GLY A 49 0.29 -19.77 -21.68
C GLY A 49 0.98 -18.49 -21.22
N THR A 50 2.02 -18.10 -21.95
CA THR A 50 2.78 -16.87 -21.67
C THR A 50 2.19 -15.69 -22.44
N MET A 51 2.00 -14.57 -21.77
CA MET A 51 1.60 -13.30 -22.37
C MET A 51 2.64 -12.22 -22.07
N ILE A 52 3.12 -11.55 -23.11
CA ILE A 52 4.03 -10.41 -23.02
C ILE A 52 3.42 -9.25 -23.80
N THR A 53 3.04 -8.17 -23.12
CA THR A 53 2.39 -7.01 -23.74
C THR A 53 3.17 -5.74 -23.45
N HIS A 54 3.42 -4.97 -24.51
CA HIS A 54 4.02 -3.64 -24.42
C HIS A 54 3.08 -2.65 -25.11
N CYS A 55 2.57 -1.67 -24.37
CA CYS A 55 1.66 -0.66 -24.89
C CYS A 55 2.20 0.75 -24.58
N ALA A 56 2.19 1.62 -25.58
CA ALA A 56 2.56 3.02 -25.45
C ALA A 56 1.48 3.93 -26.07
N SER A 57 1.13 5.04 -25.42
CA SER A 57 0.28 6.06 -26.04
C SER A 57 0.63 7.49 -25.66
N TYR A 58 0.54 8.41 -26.62
CA TYR A 58 0.38 9.83 -26.36
C TYR A 58 -1.11 10.17 -26.43
N GLY A 59 -1.79 10.14 -25.29
CA GLY A 59 -3.26 10.27 -25.22
C GLY A 59 -3.86 9.30 -24.20
N THR A 60 -4.95 8.62 -24.55
CA THR A 60 -5.65 7.72 -23.65
C THR A 60 -5.30 6.26 -23.95
N MET A 61 -5.02 5.49 -22.90
CA MET A 61 -4.73 4.07 -22.99
C MET A 61 -5.66 3.28 -22.08
N ILE A 62 -6.34 2.29 -22.64
CA ILE A 62 -7.17 1.34 -21.90
C ILE A 62 -6.72 -0.06 -22.26
N THR A 63 -6.23 -0.81 -21.28
CA THR A 63 -5.74 -2.18 -21.50
C THR A 63 -6.38 -3.16 -20.55
N GLN A 64 -6.73 -4.32 -21.08
CA GLN A 64 -7.29 -5.44 -20.32
C GLN A 64 -6.57 -6.72 -20.70
N TYR A 65 -5.97 -7.36 -19.71
CA TYR A 65 -5.17 -8.57 -19.91
C TYR A 65 -5.64 -9.69 -18.99
N ALA A 66 -5.80 -10.88 -19.56
CA ALA A 66 -6.17 -12.09 -18.82
C ALA A 66 -5.24 -13.25 -19.16
N SER A 67 -4.63 -13.91 -18.18
CA SER A 67 -3.82 -15.10 -18.43
C SER A 67 -4.12 -16.27 -17.48
N ARG A 68 -3.92 -17.49 -17.97
CA ARG A 68 -3.67 -18.67 -17.13
C ARG A 68 -2.22 -19.10 -17.40
N GLY A 69 -1.28 -18.65 -16.59
CA GLY A 69 0.15 -18.84 -16.84
C GLY A 69 0.94 -17.60 -16.42
N THR A 70 1.92 -17.23 -17.23
CA THR A 70 2.79 -16.07 -16.98
C THR A 70 2.28 -14.86 -17.77
N MET A 71 2.10 -13.72 -17.10
CA MET A 71 1.78 -12.44 -17.73
C MET A 71 2.84 -11.41 -17.37
N ILE A 72 3.39 -10.77 -18.40
CA ILE A 72 4.30 -9.63 -18.27
C ILE A 72 3.69 -8.48 -19.08
N THR A 73 3.33 -7.40 -18.39
CA THR A 73 2.70 -6.22 -18.99
C THR A 73 3.55 -4.99 -18.71
N GLN A 74 3.88 -4.24 -19.76
CA GLN A 74 4.50 -2.92 -19.68
C GLN A 74 3.61 -1.91 -20.41
N CYS A 75 3.17 -0.88 -19.69
CA CYS A 75 2.33 0.19 -20.25
C CYS A 75 2.93 1.56 -19.93
N ALA A 76 3.02 2.44 -20.92
CA ALA A 76 3.51 3.80 -20.78
C ALA A 76 2.56 4.80 -21.47
N SER A 77 2.15 5.87 -20.79
CA SER A 77 1.31 6.89 -21.42
C SER A 77 1.71 8.32 -21.07
N TYR A 78 1.54 9.21 -22.04
CA TYR A 78 1.45 10.65 -21.82
C TYR A 78 -0.02 11.06 -21.89
N GLY A 79 -0.71 10.92 -20.76
CA GLY A 79 -2.15 11.18 -20.66
C GLY A 79 -2.80 10.30 -19.61
N THR A 80 -3.94 9.70 -19.96
CA THR A 80 -4.70 8.82 -19.04
C THR A 80 -4.42 7.36 -19.37
N MET A 81 -4.12 6.56 -18.34
CA MET A 81 -3.92 5.12 -18.46
C MET A 81 -4.84 4.37 -17.51
N ILE A 82 -5.53 3.39 -18.06
CA ILE A 82 -6.33 2.42 -17.32
C ILE A 82 -5.84 1.03 -17.68
N THR A 83 -5.31 0.29 -16.71
CA THR A 83 -4.77 -1.05 -16.88
C THR A 83 -5.49 -2.02 -15.96
N GLN A 84 -6.07 -3.07 -16.53
CA GLN A 84 -6.71 -4.15 -15.80
C GLN A 84 -6.03 -5.48 -16.15
N CYS A 85 -5.45 -6.14 -15.14
CA CYS A 85 -4.77 -7.42 -15.33
C CYS A 85 -5.36 -8.48 -14.41
N ALA A 86 -5.64 -9.66 -14.95
CA ALA A 86 -6.09 -10.83 -14.19
C ALA A 86 -5.26 -12.08 -14.56
N SER A 87 -4.76 -12.81 -13.57
CA SER A 87 -3.96 -14.02 -13.84
C SER A 87 -4.18 -15.17 -12.85
N TYR A 88 -4.19 -16.39 -13.38
CA TYR A 88 -3.92 -17.60 -12.61
C TYR A 88 -2.47 -18.02 -12.89
N GLY A 89 -1.55 -17.70 -11.98
CA GLY A 89 -0.11 -17.92 -12.17
C GLY A 89 0.73 -16.74 -11.70
N THR A 90 1.67 -16.33 -12.55
CA THR A 90 2.59 -15.22 -12.27
C THR A 90 2.20 -14.00 -13.09
N MET A 91 2.05 -12.85 -12.42
CA MET A 91 1.75 -11.58 -13.06
C MET A 91 2.81 -10.56 -12.66
N ILE A 92 3.40 -9.92 -13.67
CA ILE A 92 4.32 -8.80 -13.54
C ILE A 92 3.74 -7.64 -14.35
N THR A 93 3.37 -6.55 -13.68
CA THR A 93 2.78 -5.37 -14.31
C THR A 93 3.64 -4.15 -13.99
N GLN A 94 4.08 -3.45 -15.03
CA GLN A 94 4.78 -2.17 -14.94
C GLN A 94 3.97 -1.11 -15.68
N CYS A 95 3.59 -0.05 -14.98
CA CYS A 95 2.82 1.05 -15.56
C CYS A 95 3.45 2.40 -15.22
N ALA A 96 3.63 3.24 -16.24
CA ALA A 96 4.14 4.59 -16.10
C ALA A 96 3.24 5.61 -16.79
N SER A 97 2.86 6.70 -16.12
CA SER A 97 2.07 7.77 -16.74
C SER A 97 2.58 9.17 -16.44
N HIS A 98 2.51 10.06 -17.43
CA HIS A 98 2.63 11.51 -17.26
C HIS A 98 1.24 12.16 -17.14
N GLY A 99 0.37 11.60 -16.30
CA GLY A 99 -1.00 12.07 -16.11
C GLY A 99 -1.71 11.23 -15.06
N THR A 100 -2.88 10.69 -15.41
CA THR A 100 -3.63 9.82 -14.50
C THR A 100 -3.32 8.35 -14.77
N LEU A 101 -2.98 7.62 -13.72
CA LEU A 101 -2.75 6.18 -13.77
C LEU A 101 -3.77 5.44 -12.89
N ILE A 102 -4.54 4.55 -13.50
CA ILE A 102 -5.45 3.65 -12.81
C ILE A 102 -5.04 2.22 -13.12
N THR A 103 -4.62 1.48 -12.09
CA THR A 103 -4.18 0.08 -12.23
C THR A 103 -4.99 -0.82 -11.33
N GLN A 104 -5.60 -1.85 -11.91
CA GLN A 104 -6.29 -2.92 -11.19
C GLN A 104 -5.65 -4.26 -11.54
N CYS A 105 -5.15 -4.97 -10.53
CA CYS A 105 -4.49 -6.26 -10.72
C CYS A 105 -5.08 -7.31 -9.78
N ALA A 106 -5.42 -8.48 -10.31
CA ALA A 106 -5.90 -9.61 -9.53
C ALA A 106 -5.13 -10.89 -9.89
N SER A 107 -4.60 -11.61 -8.91
CA SER A 107 -3.94 -12.89 -9.18
C SER A 107 -4.26 -14.02 -8.20
N TYR A 108 -4.27 -15.23 -8.72
CA TYR A 108 -4.10 -16.46 -7.95
C TYR A 108 -2.68 -16.94 -8.19
N GLY A 109 -1.77 -16.68 -7.24
CA GLY A 109 -0.34 -16.96 -7.37
C GLY A 109 0.53 -15.77 -6.96
N THR A 110 1.45 -15.37 -7.84
CA THR A 110 2.39 -14.27 -7.58
C THR A 110 1.97 -13.03 -8.35
N LEU A 111 1.82 -11.91 -7.65
CA LEU A 111 1.59 -10.58 -8.24
C LEU A 111 2.75 -9.66 -7.92
N ILE A 112 3.36 -9.08 -8.96
CA ILE A 112 4.37 -8.03 -8.85
C ILE A 112 3.85 -6.83 -9.63
N THR A 113 3.64 -5.71 -8.96
CA THR A 113 3.13 -4.47 -9.58
C THR A 113 4.06 -3.30 -9.29
N GLN A 114 4.47 -2.59 -10.33
CA GLN A 114 5.22 -1.35 -10.21
C GLN A 114 4.47 -0.25 -10.97
N CYS A 115 4.04 0.78 -10.25
CA CYS A 115 3.34 1.91 -10.79
C CYS A 115 4.12 3.19 -10.53
N ALA A 116 4.28 4.03 -11.56
CA ALA A 116 4.87 5.35 -11.47
C ALA A 116 3.98 6.38 -12.16
N SER A 117 3.72 7.52 -11.51
CA SER A 117 2.97 8.62 -12.12
C SER A 117 3.60 9.98 -11.83
N ARG A 118 3.47 10.91 -12.77
CA ARG A 118 3.68 12.35 -12.49
C ARG A 118 2.41 13.10 -12.12
N GLY A 119 1.26 12.43 -12.14
CA GLY A 119 -0.02 12.98 -11.69
C GLY A 119 -0.69 12.04 -10.70
N THR A 120 -2.01 11.94 -10.74
CA THR A 120 -2.76 11.08 -9.81
C THR A 120 -2.54 9.59 -10.12
N MET A 121 -2.42 8.79 -9.07
CA MET A 121 -2.31 7.34 -9.16
C MET A 121 -3.36 6.67 -8.29
N ILE A 122 -4.10 5.73 -8.88
CA ILE A 122 -5.05 4.86 -8.20
C ILE A 122 -4.65 3.41 -8.49
N THR A 123 -4.26 2.67 -7.46
CA THR A 123 -3.85 1.27 -7.62
C THR A 123 -4.68 0.37 -6.71
N GLN A 124 -5.29 -0.66 -7.29
CA GLN A 124 -5.99 -1.71 -6.55
C GLN A 124 -5.37 -3.04 -6.89
N CYS A 125 -4.87 -3.76 -5.88
CA CYS A 125 -4.32 -5.10 -6.10
C CYS A 125 -4.90 -6.12 -5.13
N ALA A 126 -5.28 -7.28 -5.68
CA ALA A 126 -5.78 -8.40 -4.92
C ALA A 126 -4.99 -9.67 -5.27
N SER A 127 -4.57 -10.44 -4.27
CA SER A 127 -3.93 -11.73 -4.53
C SER A 127 -4.31 -12.84 -3.56
N ARG A 128 -4.34 -14.08 -4.07
CA ARG A 128 -4.22 -15.28 -3.23
C ARG A 128 -2.83 -15.87 -3.46
N GLY A 129 -1.89 -15.55 -2.57
CA GLY A 129 -0.49 -15.92 -2.69
C GLY A 129 0.44 -14.78 -2.27
N LYS A 130 1.47 -14.51 -3.09
CA LYS A 130 2.46 -13.46 -2.82
C LYS A 130 2.13 -12.21 -3.63
N MET A 131 2.11 -11.06 -2.97
CA MET A 131 1.97 -9.75 -3.61
C MET A 131 3.13 -8.84 -3.23
N ILE A 132 3.75 -8.25 -4.23
CA ILE A 132 4.77 -7.21 -4.09
C ILE A 132 4.30 -6.01 -4.91
N THR A 133 4.11 -4.87 -4.27
CA THR A 133 3.69 -3.65 -4.95
C THR A 133 4.60 -2.49 -4.61
N GLN A 134 5.00 -1.74 -5.64
CA GLN A 134 5.72 -0.49 -5.51
C GLN A 134 4.97 0.62 -6.24
N CYS A 135 4.67 1.71 -5.55
CA CYS A 135 3.98 2.87 -6.10
C CYS A 135 4.76 4.15 -5.81
N ALA A 136 4.99 4.98 -6.84
CA ALA A 136 5.65 6.27 -6.70
C ALA A 136 4.92 7.35 -7.50
N SER A 137 4.67 8.50 -6.89
CA SER A 137 3.99 9.62 -7.55
C SER A 137 4.54 10.98 -7.10
N TYR A 138 4.42 11.98 -7.97
CA TYR A 138 4.65 13.37 -7.57
C TYR A 138 3.41 14.01 -6.91
N ASP A 139 2.21 13.54 -7.22
CA ASP A 139 0.98 14.07 -6.63
C ASP A 139 0.36 13.04 -5.67
N THR A 140 -0.94 12.77 -5.83
CA THR A 140 -1.72 11.89 -4.96
C THR A 140 -1.56 10.42 -5.33
N ILE A 141 -1.40 9.57 -4.31
CA ILE A 141 -1.52 8.11 -4.42
C ILE A 141 -2.70 7.63 -3.59
N ILE A 142 -3.62 6.89 -4.22
CA ILE A 142 -4.69 6.15 -3.54
C ILE A 142 -4.48 4.68 -3.85
N THR A 143 -4.19 3.88 -2.82
CA THR A 143 -3.94 2.46 -3.01
C THR A 143 -4.76 1.58 -2.09
N GLN A 144 -5.33 0.51 -2.63
CA GLN A 144 -6.04 -0.50 -1.86
C GLN A 144 -5.49 -1.89 -2.17
N TYR A 145 -5.17 -2.64 -1.13
CA TYR A 145 -4.52 -3.93 -1.24
C TYR A 145 -5.23 -4.98 -0.40
N ALA A 146 -5.53 -6.11 -1.03
CA ALA A 146 -6.13 -7.27 -0.37
C ALA A 146 -5.30 -8.52 -0.64
N SER A 147 -4.99 -9.32 0.37
CA SER A 147 -4.35 -10.61 0.13
C SER A 147 -4.75 -11.73 1.08
N HIS A 148 -4.71 -12.96 0.56
CA HIS A 148 -4.56 -14.16 1.38
C HIS A 148 -3.14 -14.69 1.16
N GLY A 149 -2.23 -14.43 2.10
CA GLY A 149 -0.82 -14.81 2.00
C GLY A 149 0.13 -13.70 2.44
N THR A 150 1.17 -13.44 1.64
CA THR A 150 2.19 -12.42 1.96
C THR A 150 2.00 -11.20 1.08
N MET A 151 1.95 -10.03 1.70
CA MET A 151 1.88 -8.73 1.05
C MET A 151 3.09 -7.89 1.47
N ILE A 152 3.83 -7.40 0.48
CA ILE A 152 4.90 -6.43 0.66
C ILE A 152 4.54 -5.20 -0.16
N THR A 153 4.51 -4.03 0.46
CA THR A 153 4.17 -2.79 -0.23
C THR A 153 5.11 -1.66 0.13
N GLN A 154 5.54 -0.93 -0.90
CA GLN A 154 6.33 0.28 -0.78
C GLN A 154 5.64 1.41 -1.53
N CYS A 155 5.35 2.51 -0.83
CA CYS A 155 4.73 3.68 -1.43
C CYS A 155 5.53 4.95 -1.09
N ALA A 156 5.84 5.75 -2.11
CA ALA A 156 6.62 6.97 -1.96
C ALA A 156 6.06 8.12 -2.83
N PRO A 157 5.07 8.89 -2.35
CA PRO A 157 4.64 10.12 -3.00
C PRO A 157 5.36 11.36 -2.46
N TYR A 158 5.35 12.42 -3.25
CA TYR A 158 5.72 13.73 -2.76
C TYR A 158 4.60 14.33 -1.91
N ASP A 159 3.37 14.40 -2.41
CA ASP A 159 2.27 15.06 -1.71
C ASP A 159 1.45 14.10 -0.82
N THR A 160 0.21 13.78 -1.20
CA THR A 160 -0.74 13.02 -0.36
C THR A 160 -0.77 11.53 -0.69
N ILE A 161 -0.86 10.70 0.35
CA ILE A 161 -1.07 9.25 0.19
C ILE A 161 -2.13 8.71 1.11
N ILE A 162 -3.00 7.90 0.52
CA ILE A 162 -4.03 7.14 1.21
C ILE A 162 -3.82 5.68 0.86
N THR A 163 -3.49 4.88 1.86
CA THR A 163 -3.25 3.45 1.71
C THR A 163 -4.17 2.64 2.60
N GLN A 164 -4.79 1.61 2.02
CA GLN A 164 -5.60 0.65 2.75
C GLN A 164 -5.11 -0.77 2.48
N TYR A 165 -4.89 -1.53 3.55
CA TYR A 165 -4.38 -2.88 3.50
C TYR A 165 -5.30 -3.83 4.28
N ALA A 166 -5.68 -4.94 3.67
CA ALA A 166 -6.41 -6.02 4.31
C ALA A 166 -5.77 -7.37 3.99
N SER A 167 -5.45 -8.18 5.00
CA SER A 167 -4.86 -9.51 4.74
C SER A 167 -5.19 -10.57 5.77
N TYR A 168 -5.27 -11.81 5.28
CA TYR A 168 -5.05 -13.01 6.07
C TYR A 168 -3.63 -13.51 5.80
N GLY A 169 -2.70 -13.29 6.74
CA GLY A 169 -1.31 -13.65 6.61
C GLY A 169 -0.36 -12.54 7.08
N THR A 170 0.66 -12.25 6.27
CA THR A 170 1.71 -11.29 6.61
C THR A 170 1.61 -10.05 5.74
N ILE A 171 1.54 -8.88 6.36
CA ILE A 171 1.65 -7.57 5.70
C ILE A 171 2.94 -6.90 6.14
N ILE A 172 3.74 -6.45 5.18
CA ILE A 172 4.90 -5.59 5.39
C ILE A 172 4.70 -4.34 4.54
N THR A 173 4.52 -3.20 5.20
CA THR A 173 4.25 -1.92 4.55
C THR A 173 5.33 -0.91 4.90
N GLN A 174 5.85 -0.24 3.88
CA GLN A 174 6.72 0.92 4.02
C GLN A 174 6.14 2.09 3.24
N CYS A 175 5.79 3.18 3.93
CA CYS A 175 5.27 4.39 3.32
C CYS A 175 6.14 5.58 3.70
N ALA A 176 6.50 6.41 2.71
CA ALA A 176 7.24 7.65 2.93
C ALA A 176 6.58 8.79 2.13
N SER A 177 6.25 9.92 2.75
CA SER A 177 5.70 11.10 2.05
C SER A 177 6.37 12.41 2.47
N HIS A 178 6.32 13.43 1.61
CA HIS A 178 6.61 14.80 2.05
C HIS A 178 5.35 15.51 2.57
N GLY A 179 4.18 15.21 2.03
CA GLY A 179 2.88 15.71 2.51
C GLY A 179 2.18 14.76 3.48
N THR A 180 0.85 14.69 3.40
CA THR A 180 0.02 13.91 4.32
C THR A 180 0.05 12.41 4.01
N LEU A 181 0.27 11.59 5.04
CA LEU A 181 0.23 10.13 4.98
C LEU A 181 -0.93 9.57 5.79
N ILE A 182 -1.87 8.90 5.12
CA ILE A 182 -2.96 8.16 5.74
C ILE A 182 -2.79 6.67 5.44
N THR A 183 -2.66 5.87 6.50
CA THR A 183 -2.45 4.42 6.42
C THR A 183 -3.48 3.70 7.26
N GLN A 184 -4.25 2.79 6.65
CA GLN A 184 -5.20 1.91 7.32
C GLN A 184 -4.82 0.46 7.06
N CYS A 185 -4.57 -0.31 8.12
CA CYS A 185 -4.17 -1.71 8.03
C CYS A 185 -5.10 -2.60 8.86
N ALA A 186 -5.57 -3.69 8.27
CA ALA A 186 -6.28 -4.75 8.97
C ALA A 186 -5.64 -6.12 8.64
N SER A 187 -5.25 -6.88 9.67
CA SER A 187 -4.68 -8.21 9.44
C SER A 187 -5.14 -9.28 10.42
N TYR A 188 -5.23 -10.51 9.90
CA TYR A 188 -5.20 -11.73 10.71
C TYR A 188 -3.84 -12.39 10.49
N GLY A 189 -2.94 -12.27 11.45
CA GLY A 189 -1.55 -12.72 11.34
C GLY A 189 -0.55 -11.65 11.77
N THR A 190 0.46 -11.40 10.94
CA THR A 190 1.55 -10.47 11.24
C THR A 190 1.40 -9.19 10.43
N LEU A 191 1.40 -8.04 11.09
CA LEU A 191 1.43 -6.72 10.47
C LEU A 191 2.71 -5.99 10.88
N ILE A 192 3.52 -5.61 9.90
CA ILE A 192 4.68 -4.74 10.08
C ILE A 192 4.44 -3.49 9.26
N THR A 193 4.39 -2.32 9.90
CA THR A 193 4.15 -1.03 9.24
C THR A 193 5.25 -0.06 9.63
N GLN A 194 5.92 0.50 8.63
CA GLN A 194 6.89 1.58 8.78
C GLN A 194 6.41 2.78 7.98
N CYS A 195 6.22 3.90 8.66
CA CYS A 195 5.71 5.13 8.08
C CYS A 195 6.65 6.29 8.41
N ALA A 196 7.01 7.07 7.40
CA ALA A 196 7.77 8.30 7.54
C ALA A 196 7.07 9.44 6.80
N SER A 197 6.94 10.61 7.43
CA SER A 197 6.35 11.78 6.77
C SER A 197 7.10 13.06 7.12
N ARG A 198 7.22 14.00 6.19
CA ARG A 198 7.58 15.40 6.55
C ARG A 198 6.39 16.25 6.97
N GLY A 199 5.17 15.82 6.67
CA GLY A 199 3.95 16.47 7.10
C GLY A 199 3.20 15.65 8.15
N THR A 200 1.88 15.69 8.06
CA THR A 200 0.98 14.95 8.96
C THR A 200 0.94 13.46 8.64
N MET A 201 0.85 12.64 9.68
CA MET A 201 0.69 11.20 9.58
C MET A 201 -0.51 10.73 10.40
N ILE A 202 -1.38 9.96 9.76
CA ILE A 202 -2.53 9.30 10.37
C ILE A 202 -2.42 7.80 10.10
N THR A 203 -2.23 7.00 11.15
CA THR A 203 -2.11 5.54 11.03
C THR A 203 -3.15 4.84 11.89
N GLN A 204 -3.96 3.99 11.28
CA GLN A 204 -4.93 3.15 11.96
C GLN A 204 -4.63 1.69 11.66
N CYS A 205 -4.23 0.92 12.66
CA CYS A 205 -3.97 -0.51 12.47
C CYS A 205 -4.81 -1.37 13.42
N ALA A 206 -5.40 -2.42 12.86
CA ALA A 206 -6.08 -3.47 13.62
C ALA A 206 -5.48 -4.83 13.27
N SER A 207 -5.13 -5.64 14.28
CA SER A 207 -4.66 -7.01 14.02
C SER A 207 -5.17 -8.05 15.02
N ARG A 208 -5.30 -9.28 14.53
CA ARG A 208 -5.32 -10.48 15.39
C ARG A 208 -4.04 -11.26 15.16
N GLY A 209 -3.10 -11.15 16.09
CA GLY A 209 -1.75 -11.70 15.99
C GLY A 209 -0.71 -10.67 16.43
N THR A 210 0.36 -10.52 15.64
CA THR A 210 1.47 -9.63 15.95
C THR A 210 1.36 -8.34 15.14
N MET A 211 1.43 -7.19 15.79
CA MET A 211 1.53 -5.87 15.17
C MET A 211 2.83 -5.20 15.59
N ILE A 212 3.62 -4.76 14.61
CA ILE A 212 4.80 -3.94 14.81
C ILE A 212 4.64 -2.69 13.97
N THR A 213 4.59 -1.52 14.62
CA THR A 213 4.42 -0.25 13.93
C THR A 213 5.52 0.72 14.33
N GLN A 214 6.15 1.34 13.32
CA GLN A 214 7.14 2.38 13.49
C GLN A 214 6.69 3.61 12.70
N CYS A 215 6.51 4.74 13.39
CA CYS A 215 6.06 6.00 12.79
C CYS A 215 7.05 7.12 13.13
N ALA A 216 7.49 7.88 12.14
CA ALA A 216 8.31 9.07 12.33
C ALA A 216 7.78 10.25 11.49
N SER A 217 7.66 11.43 12.09
CA SER A 217 7.27 12.63 11.35
C SER A 217 7.96 13.90 11.84
N TYR A 218 8.01 14.92 10.98
CA TYR A 218 8.40 16.26 11.39
C TYR A 218 7.24 17.04 12.05
N ASP A 219 6.00 16.82 11.61
CA ASP A 219 4.84 17.49 12.20
C ASP A 219 4.09 16.53 13.14
N THR A 220 2.79 16.32 12.89
CA THR A 220 1.88 15.58 13.75
C THR A 220 1.80 14.09 13.40
N ILE A 221 1.82 13.22 14.42
CA ILE A 221 1.44 11.81 14.33
C ILE A 221 0.13 11.59 15.07
N ILE A 222 -0.87 11.05 14.39
CA ILE A 222 -2.10 10.54 14.99
C ILE A 222 -2.16 9.04 14.73
N THR A 223 -2.17 8.25 15.80
CA THR A 223 -2.16 6.79 15.69
C THR A 223 -3.26 6.15 16.52
N GLN A 224 -3.94 5.18 15.93
CA GLN A 224 -4.93 4.35 16.59
C GLN A 224 -4.64 2.89 16.31
N TYR A 225 -4.43 2.12 17.38
CA TYR A 225 -4.06 0.73 17.29
C TYR A 225 -5.00 -0.15 18.09
N ALA A 226 -5.45 -1.24 17.49
CA ALA A 226 -6.24 -2.27 18.14
C ALA A 226 -5.62 -3.65 17.89
N SER A 227 -5.34 -4.43 18.93
CA SER A 227 -4.85 -5.80 18.73
C SER A 227 -5.43 -6.84 19.69
N TYR A 228 -5.55 -8.06 19.17
CA TYR A 228 -5.62 -9.29 19.96
C TYR A 228 -4.32 -10.05 19.75
N GLY A 229 -3.39 -9.98 20.72
CA GLY A 229 -2.05 -10.56 20.64
C GLY A 229 -0.97 -9.58 21.10
N THR A 230 0.12 -9.51 20.34
CA THR A 230 1.29 -8.66 20.63
C THR A 230 1.23 -7.39 19.79
N MET A 231 1.35 -6.23 20.43
CA MET A 231 1.49 -4.93 19.79
C MET A 231 2.79 -4.28 20.25
N ILE A 232 3.65 -3.93 19.30
CA ILE A 232 4.86 -3.15 19.52
C ILE A 232 4.76 -1.89 18.69
N THR A 233 4.78 -0.74 19.35
CA THR A 233 4.62 0.56 18.69
C THR A 233 5.79 1.46 19.06
N GLN A 234 6.43 2.04 18.06
CA GLN A 234 7.46 3.06 18.22
C GLN A 234 7.07 4.31 17.43
N CYS A 235 6.96 5.44 18.11
CA CYS A 235 6.60 6.70 17.48
C CYS A 235 7.58 7.82 17.84
N ALA A 236 8.04 8.56 16.84
CA ALA A 236 8.99 9.66 17.00
C ALA A 236 8.64 10.88 16.14
N PRO A 237 7.69 11.75 16.54
CA PRO A 237 7.49 13.05 15.92
C PRO A 237 8.42 14.12 16.48
N TYR A 238 8.66 15.17 15.70
CA TYR A 238 9.21 16.41 16.25
C TYR A 238 8.14 17.20 17.02
N ASP A 239 6.98 17.47 16.43
CA ASP A 239 5.96 18.31 17.07
C ASP A 239 5.03 17.50 17.99
N THR A 240 3.87 17.07 17.49
CA THR A 240 2.78 16.53 18.32
C THR A 240 2.53 15.05 18.05
N ILE A 241 2.32 14.26 19.11
CA ILE A 241 1.83 12.88 19.03
C ILE A 241 0.50 12.69 19.76
N ILE A 242 -0.44 12.05 19.07
CA ILE A 242 -1.67 11.52 19.65
C ILE A 242 -1.70 10.01 19.38
N THR A 243 -1.67 9.22 20.45
CA THR A 243 -1.67 7.75 20.36
C THR A 243 -2.82 7.17 21.17
N GLN A 244 -3.62 6.31 20.55
CA GLN A 244 -4.62 5.50 21.23
C GLN A 244 -4.33 4.03 20.95
N CYS A 245 -4.07 3.23 22.00
CA CYS A 245 -3.87 1.80 21.87
C CYS A 245 -4.90 1.04 22.70
N ALA A 246 -5.55 0.05 22.07
CA ALA A 246 -6.38 -0.94 22.71
C ALA A 246 -5.80 -2.34 22.45
N SER A 247 -5.51 -3.11 23.49
CA SER A 247 -4.92 -4.45 23.30
C SER A 247 -5.45 -5.49 24.28
N HIS A 248 -5.74 -6.69 23.78
CA HIS A 248 -5.83 -7.90 24.59
C HIS A 248 -4.56 -8.74 24.36
N GLY A 249 -3.65 -8.75 25.33
CA GLY A 249 -2.37 -9.45 25.25
C GLY A 249 -1.20 -8.61 25.76
N THR A 250 -0.19 -8.41 24.92
CA THR A 250 1.02 -7.65 25.27
C THR A 250 1.08 -6.37 24.44
N LEU A 251 1.20 -5.24 25.14
CA LEU A 251 1.40 -3.93 24.56
C LEU A 251 2.76 -3.38 24.98
N ILE A 252 3.62 -3.10 24.01
CA ILE A 252 4.90 -2.43 24.22
C ILE A 252 4.86 -1.13 23.41
N THR A 253 4.90 0.00 24.08
CA THR A 253 4.90 1.31 23.40
C THR A 253 6.13 2.11 23.81
N GLN A 254 6.82 2.65 22.80
CA GLN A 254 7.91 3.60 22.97
C GLN A 254 7.58 4.87 22.19
N CYS A 255 7.53 6.01 22.87
CA CYS A 255 7.27 7.30 22.24
C CYS A 255 8.31 8.33 22.68
N ALA A 256 8.84 9.08 21.73
CA ALA A 256 9.71 10.23 21.98
C ALA A 256 9.22 11.39 21.12
N SER A 257 9.07 12.59 21.70
CA SER A 257 8.64 13.79 20.95
C SER A 257 9.36 15.04 21.44
N TYR A 258 9.58 16.02 20.56
CA TYR A 258 10.07 17.33 21.00
C TYR A 258 8.93 18.25 21.47
N GLY A 259 7.72 18.08 20.96
CA GLY A 259 6.53 18.79 21.42
C GLY A 259 5.61 17.91 22.27
N THR A 260 4.30 18.12 22.10
CA THR A 260 3.27 17.57 22.97
C THR A 260 2.99 16.08 22.73
N MET A 261 2.79 15.33 23.81
CA MET A 261 2.46 13.91 23.79
C MET A 261 1.15 13.65 24.50
N ILE A 262 0.15 13.16 23.77
CA ILE A 262 -1.15 12.71 24.30
C ILE A 262 -1.29 11.23 24.02
N THR A 263 -1.37 10.40 25.06
CA THR A 263 -1.49 8.95 24.89
C THR A 263 -2.60 8.37 25.76
N GLN A 264 -3.42 7.51 25.17
CA GLN A 264 -4.46 6.75 25.86
C GLN A 264 -4.23 5.27 25.64
N TYR A 265 -4.14 4.51 26.72
CA TYR A 265 -3.88 3.08 26.69
C TYR A 265 -5.00 2.32 27.39
N ALA A 266 -5.60 1.36 26.68
CA ALA A 266 -6.55 0.41 27.21
C ALA A 266 -5.99 -1.00 26.99
N SER A 267 -5.69 -1.75 28.06
CA SER A 267 -5.15 -3.11 27.90
C SER A 267 -5.68 -4.12 28.90
N HIS A 268 -5.97 -5.32 28.40
CA HIS A 268 -6.08 -6.53 29.21
C HIS A 268 -4.83 -7.39 28.99
N GLY A 269 -3.96 -7.50 29.99
CA GLY A 269 -2.72 -8.28 29.93
C GLY A 269 -1.50 -7.50 30.41
N THR A 270 -0.43 -7.50 29.62
CA THR A 270 0.86 -6.88 29.95
C THR A 270 1.00 -5.57 29.18
N MET A 271 1.26 -4.46 29.87
CA MET A 271 1.57 -3.17 29.27
C MET A 271 2.97 -2.70 29.71
N ILE A 272 3.81 -2.39 28.74
CA ILE A 272 5.10 -1.75 28.95
C ILE A 272 5.11 -0.45 28.15
N THR A 273 5.24 0.67 28.82
CA THR A 273 5.25 1.99 28.18
C THR A 273 6.52 2.75 28.55
N GLN A 274 7.21 3.26 27.53
CA GLN A 274 8.34 4.18 27.69
C GLN A 274 8.06 5.48 26.93
N CYS A 275 8.10 6.61 27.63
CA CYS A 275 7.83 7.92 27.04
C CYS A 275 8.93 8.93 27.41
N ALA A 276 9.44 9.67 26.41
CA ALA A 276 10.42 10.73 26.61
C ALA A 276 10.07 11.99 25.77
N PRO A 277 9.04 12.77 26.16
CA PRO A 277 8.76 14.05 25.53
C PRO A 277 9.62 15.18 26.12
N TYR A 278 9.98 16.17 25.30
CA TYR A 278 10.65 17.38 25.77
C TYR A 278 9.71 18.42 26.40
N ASP A 279 8.43 18.39 26.07
CA ASP A 279 7.50 19.45 26.49
C ASP A 279 6.42 18.89 27.42
N THR A 280 5.17 18.79 26.95
CA THR A 280 4.03 18.29 27.74
C THR A 280 3.73 16.82 27.48
N ILE A 281 3.44 16.05 28.54
CA ILE A 281 2.86 14.70 28.45
C ILE A 281 1.51 14.61 29.15
N ILE A 282 0.52 14.08 28.44
CA ILE A 282 -0.79 13.69 28.95
C ILE A 282 -0.99 12.20 28.68
N THR A 283 -1.08 11.43 29.76
CA THR A 283 -1.18 9.97 29.70
C THR A 283 -2.41 9.49 30.46
N GLN A 284 -3.23 8.66 29.83
CA GLN A 284 -4.36 7.99 30.47
C GLN A 284 -4.22 6.48 30.30
N TYR A 285 -4.34 5.77 31.42
CA TYR A 285 -4.22 4.32 31.47
C TYR A 285 -5.52 3.71 32.00
N ALA A 286 -6.04 2.73 31.26
CA ALA A 286 -7.10 1.83 31.67
C ALA A 286 -6.61 0.39 31.50
N SER A 287 -6.24 -0.28 32.59
CA SER A 287 -5.60 -1.59 32.49
C SER A 287 -6.15 -2.62 33.45
N HIS A 288 -6.30 -3.85 32.96
CA HIS A 288 -6.46 -5.06 33.75
C HIS A 288 -5.25 -5.96 33.51
N GLY A 289 -4.33 -6.02 34.47
CA GLY A 289 -3.12 -6.84 34.39
C GLY A 289 -1.87 -6.09 34.86
N THR A 290 -0.70 -6.45 34.31
CA THR A 290 0.58 -5.86 34.72
C THR A 290 0.89 -4.61 33.90
N MET A 291 1.23 -3.52 34.59
CA MET A 291 1.70 -2.29 33.96
C MET A 291 3.12 -1.94 34.43
N ILE A 292 3.98 -1.65 33.48
CA ILE A 292 5.31 -1.07 33.70
C ILE A 292 5.38 0.21 32.87
N THR A 293 5.53 1.35 33.54
CA THR A 293 5.59 2.66 32.89
C THR A 293 6.88 3.37 33.29
N GLN A 294 7.61 3.88 32.31
CA GLN A 294 8.77 4.73 32.51
C GLN A 294 8.61 6.00 31.66
N CYS A 295 8.42 7.14 32.33
CA CYS A 295 8.31 8.43 31.67
C CYS A 295 9.46 9.34 32.14
N ALA A 296 10.15 9.99 31.20
CA ALA A 296 11.20 10.96 31.48
C ALA A 296 10.97 12.25 30.68
N PRO A 297 10.02 13.11 31.12
CA PRO A 297 9.76 14.38 30.47
C PRO A 297 10.59 15.53 31.07
N TYR A 298 10.78 16.60 30.30
CA TYR A 298 11.54 17.77 30.72
C TYR A 298 10.69 18.85 31.40
N ASP A 299 9.40 18.97 31.07
CA ASP A 299 8.53 20.04 31.60
C ASP A 299 7.30 19.50 32.35
N THR A 300 6.17 19.26 31.68
CA THR A 300 4.87 19.04 32.34
C THR A 300 4.34 17.61 32.21
N ILE A 301 3.88 16.99 33.31
CA ILE A 301 3.25 15.65 33.35
C ILE A 301 1.83 15.69 33.89
N ILE A 302 0.89 15.14 33.12
CA ILE A 302 -0.44 14.78 33.60
C ILE A 302 -0.65 13.28 33.35
N THR A 303 -0.88 12.52 34.42
CA THR A 303 -1.17 11.10 34.32
C THR A 303 -2.42 10.73 35.10
N GLN A 304 -3.31 9.98 34.44
CA GLN A 304 -4.50 9.41 35.05
C GLN A 304 -4.45 7.88 34.95
N TYR A 305 -4.70 7.21 36.08
CA TYR A 305 -4.73 5.75 36.17
C TYR A 305 -6.14 5.28 36.58
N ALA A 306 -6.69 4.35 35.81
CA ALA A 306 -7.85 3.54 36.17
C ALA A 306 -7.46 2.06 36.05
N SER A 307 -7.13 1.44 37.18
CA SER A 307 -6.85 0.01 37.29
C SER A 307 -8.03 -0.70 37.92
N TYR A 308 -8.36 -1.89 37.40
CA TYR A 308 -9.51 -2.68 37.83
C TYR A 308 -9.12 -4.14 38.08
#